data_AF-A0A2E7W0W6-F1
#
_entry.id   AF-A0A2E7W0W6-F1
#
_cell.length_a   1.000
_cell.length_b   1.000
_cell.length_c   1.000
_cell.angle_alpha   90.00
_cell.angle_beta   90.00
_cell.angle_gamma   90.00
#
_symmetry.space_group_name_H-M   'P 1'
#
loop_
_entity.id
_entity.type
_entity.pdbx_description
1 polymer ?
#
loop_
_entity_poly.entity_id
_entity_poly.type
_entity_poly.pdbx_seq_one_letter_code
_entity_poly.pdbx_strand_id
1 'polypeptide(L)'
;MATKKVPQRRNKKAGKSTGKSKSAKYFAANPEARAKKNAYNTKYHSSTKRRKYRAKLNKITRKKSIPGKDVSHTKSGKLVRERRSTNRARNGKNGKSTKKKG
;
A
#
# COMPACT_ATOMS: atom_id res chain seq x y z
N MET A 1 30.28 21.98 7.25
CA MET A 1 29.38 20.87 6.83
C MET A 1 27.94 21.38 6.80
N ALA A 2 27.37 21.67 5.63
CA ALA A 2 25.99 22.15 5.54
C ALA A 2 25.02 21.04 6.00
N THR A 3 24.36 21.25 7.14
CA THR A 3 23.29 20.35 7.59
C THR A 3 22.16 20.41 6.58
N LYS A 4 21.98 19.37 5.74
CA LYS A 4 20.84 19.29 4.83
C LYS A 4 19.55 19.40 5.65
N LYS A 5 18.90 20.56 5.59
CA LYS A 5 17.62 20.83 6.27
C LYS A 5 16.59 19.85 5.71
N VAL A 6 16.29 18.80 6.47
CA VAL A 6 15.27 17.81 6.07
C VAL A 6 13.95 18.56 5.92
N PRO A 7 13.29 18.53 4.74
CA PRO A 7 12.05 19.26 4.55
C PRO A 7 11.02 18.83 5.60
N GLN A 8 10.34 19.82 6.17
CA GLN A 8 9.35 19.61 7.23
C GLN A 8 8.31 18.59 6.75
N ARG A 9 8.28 17.43 7.39
CA ARG A 9 7.32 16.38 7.05
C ARG A 9 5.92 16.91 7.41
N ARG A 10 5.00 16.93 6.44
CA ARG A 10 3.58 17.33 6.64
C ARG A 10 2.91 16.61 7.82
N ASN A 11 3.40 15.43 8.17
CA ASN A 11 2.99 14.68 9.36
C ASN A 11 4.21 14.43 10.27
N LYS A 12 4.19 14.97 11.49
CA LYS A 12 5.25 14.82 12.51
C LYS A 12 5.51 13.35 12.92
N LYS A 13 4.58 12.44 12.64
CA LYS A 13 4.69 10.99 12.90
C LYS A 13 5.23 10.20 11.69
N ALA A 14 5.35 10.81 10.51
CA ALA A 14 5.75 10.10 9.31
C ALA A 14 7.19 9.56 9.41
N GLY A 15 7.35 8.24 9.31
CA GLY A 15 8.63 7.56 9.46
C GLY A 15 8.98 7.17 10.90
N LYS A 16 8.25 7.66 11.90
CA LYS A 16 8.40 7.21 13.29
C LYS A 16 7.78 5.81 13.46
N SER A 17 8.40 4.98 14.30
CA SER A 17 7.96 3.62 14.59
C SER A 17 7.00 3.54 15.80
N THR A 18 6.10 4.52 15.94
CA THR A 18 5.18 4.63 17.11
C THR A 18 3.96 3.69 17.03
N GLY A 19 3.96 2.72 16.12
CA GLY A 19 2.83 1.79 15.96
C GLY A 19 2.92 0.64 16.96
N LYS A 20 1.78 0.20 17.50
CA LYS A 20 1.74 -0.93 18.46
C LYS A 20 1.70 -2.32 17.79
N SER A 21 1.60 -2.40 16.46
CA SER A 21 1.54 -3.69 15.75
C SER A 21 2.87 -4.46 15.84
N LYS A 22 2.82 -5.79 15.73
CA LYS A 22 4.02 -6.65 15.77
C LYS A 22 5.11 -6.16 14.80
N SER A 23 4.73 -5.83 13.56
CA SER A 23 5.66 -5.32 12.56
C SER A 23 6.19 -3.92 12.88
N ALA A 24 5.38 -3.04 13.47
CA ALA A 24 5.84 -1.72 13.87
C ALA A 24 6.87 -1.79 15.00
N LYS A 25 6.62 -2.62 16.04
CA LYS A 25 7.60 -2.91 17.10
C LYS A 25 8.88 -3.53 16.55
N TYR A 26 8.76 -4.51 15.64
CA TYR A 26 9.90 -5.14 15.00
C TYR A 26 10.79 -4.13 14.26
N PHE A 27 10.20 -3.27 13.41
CA PHE A 27 10.96 -2.25 12.70
C PHE A 27 11.44 -1.09 13.59
N ALA A 28 10.88 -0.94 14.81
CA ALA A 28 11.39 -0.01 15.81
C ALA A 28 12.69 -0.53 16.42
N ALA A 29 12.70 -1.81 16.80
CA ALA A 29 13.86 -2.48 17.39
C ALA A 29 14.96 -2.82 16.36
N ASN A 30 14.60 -2.94 15.07
CA ASN A 30 15.50 -3.39 14.00
C ASN A 30 15.60 -2.31 12.89
N PRO A 31 16.45 -1.28 13.07
CA PRO A 31 16.57 -0.18 12.11
C PRO A 31 17.09 -0.61 10.74
N GLU A 32 18.00 -1.60 10.69
CA GLU A 32 18.50 -2.16 9.43
C GLU A 32 17.40 -2.86 8.62
N ALA A 33 16.57 -3.67 9.28
CA ALA A 33 15.43 -4.32 8.64
C ALA A 33 14.45 -3.29 8.07
N ARG A 34 14.27 -2.16 8.76
CA ARG A 34 13.48 -1.02 8.28
C ARG A 34 14.13 -0.38 7.04
N ALA A 35 15.44 -0.15 7.06
CA ALA A 35 16.18 0.41 5.93
C ALA A 35 16.07 -0.49 4.69
N LYS A 36 16.30 -1.81 4.85
CA LYS A 36 16.14 -2.81 3.78
C LYS A 36 14.74 -2.81 3.17
N LYS A 37 13.70 -2.78 4.01
CA LYS A 37 12.30 -2.69 3.55
C LYS A 37 12.02 -1.39 2.80
N ASN A 38 12.53 -0.27 3.30
CA ASN A 38 12.36 1.03 2.64
C ASN A 38 13.06 1.06 1.28
N ALA A 39 14.30 0.56 1.18
CA ALA A 39 15.03 0.46 -0.08
C ALA A 39 14.27 -0.39 -1.11
N TYR A 40 13.76 -1.57 -0.70
CA TYR A 40 12.91 -2.40 -1.54
C TYR A 40 11.66 -1.66 -2.01
N ASN A 41 10.92 -1.02 -1.10
CA ASN A 41 9.70 -0.29 -1.44
C ASN A 41 9.97 0.85 -2.41
N THR A 42 11.04 1.62 -2.19
CA THR A 42 11.45 2.71 -3.09
C THR A 42 11.74 2.18 -4.49
N LYS A 43 12.55 1.12 -4.61
CA LYS A 43 12.87 0.48 -5.91
C LYS A 43 11.63 -0.10 -6.59
N TYR A 44 10.76 -0.76 -5.84
CA TYR A 44 9.54 -1.35 -6.37
C TYR A 44 8.57 -0.27 -6.92
N HIS A 45 8.42 0.83 -6.17
CA HIS A 45 7.50 1.91 -6.52
C HIS A 45 8.07 2.92 -7.53
N SER A 46 9.38 2.98 -7.74
CA SER A 46 10.00 3.86 -8.74
C SER A 46 9.78 3.38 -10.18
N SER A 47 9.54 2.08 -10.39
CA SER A 47 9.34 1.51 -11.72
C SER A 47 8.18 2.16 -12.50
N THR A 48 8.41 2.45 -13.79
CA THR A 48 7.44 3.08 -14.69
C THR A 48 6.14 2.28 -14.79
N LYS A 49 6.26 0.95 -14.88
CA LYS A 49 5.12 0.01 -14.86
C LYS A 49 4.27 0.19 -13.60
N ARG A 50 4.88 0.27 -12.42
CA ARG A 50 4.14 0.44 -11.15
C ARG A 50 3.49 1.81 -11.04
N ARG A 51 4.18 2.85 -11.49
CA ARG A 51 3.64 4.23 -11.56
C ARG A 51 2.42 4.30 -12.48
N LYS A 52 2.51 3.76 -13.71
CA LYS A 52 1.40 3.68 -14.67
C LYS A 52 0.23 2.87 -14.10
N TYR A 53 0.50 1.72 -13.47
CA TYR A 53 -0.51 0.90 -12.82
C TYR A 53 -1.27 1.67 -11.73
N ARG A 54 -0.55 2.34 -10.82
CA ARG A 54 -1.16 3.14 -9.75
C ARG A 54 -1.97 4.32 -10.32
N ALA A 55 -1.46 4.99 -11.35
CA ALA A 55 -2.18 6.08 -12.01
C ALA A 55 -3.50 5.60 -12.63
N LYS A 56 -3.48 4.46 -13.33
CA LYS A 56 -4.70 3.83 -13.89
C LYS A 56 -5.72 3.52 -12.81
N LEU A 57 -5.30 2.89 -11.70
CA LEU A 57 -6.20 2.59 -10.59
C LEU A 57 -6.78 3.85 -9.96
N ASN A 58 -5.95 4.87 -9.68
CA ASN A 58 -6.41 6.13 -9.10
C ASN A 58 -7.41 6.84 -10.02
N LYS A 59 -7.20 6.83 -11.34
CA LYS A 59 -8.14 7.39 -12.32
C LYS A 59 -9.50 6.69 -12.22
N ILE A 60 -9.50 5.36 -12.12
CA ILE A 60 -10.73 4.56 -11.99
C ILE A 60 -11.42 4.86 -10.66
N THR A 61 -10.70 4.86 -9.54
CA THR A 61 -11.26 5.17 -8.22
C THR A 61 -11.87 6.56 -8.18
N ARG A 62 -11.20 7.59 -8.75
CA ARG A 62 -11.76 8.95 -8.82
C ARG A 62 -13.04 9.01 -9.66
N LYS A 63 -13.02 8.42 -10.87
CA LYS A 63 -14.17 8.42 -11.78
C LYS A 63 -15.38 7.64 -11.26
N LYS A 64 -15.14 6.59 -10.48
CA LYS A 64 -16.14 5.58 -10.11
C LYS A 64 -16.30 5.43 -8.59
N SER A 65 -15.90 6.44 -7.82
CA SER A 65 -15.98 6.44 -6.36
C SER A 65 -17.43 6.29 -5.93
N ILE A 66 -17.72 5.27 -5.10
CA ILE A 66 -19.05 5.05 -4.54
C ILE A 66 -18.87 4.78 -3.04
N PRO A 67 -19.56 5.53 -2.16
CA PRO A 67 -19.57 5.23 -0.74
C PRO A 67 -19.94 3.76 -0.48
N GLY A 68 -19.19 3.06 0.37
CA GLY A 68 -19.49 1.65 0.66
C GLY A 68 -18.78 0.63 -0.24
N LYS A 69 -18.23 1.03 -1.40
CA LYS A 69 -17.66 0.10 -2.38
C LYS A 69 -16.20 0.45 -2.75
N ASP A 70 -15.37 -0.58 -2.86
CA ASP A 70 -13.99 -0.50 -3.35
C ASP A 70 -13.92 -1.07 -4.78
N VAL A 71 -12.90 -0.65 -5.54
CA VAL A 71 -12.53 -1.29 -6.82
C VAL A 71 -11.69 -2.53 -6.52
N SER A 72 -12.19 -3.70 -6.89
CA SER A 72 -11.59 -5.01 -6.63
C SER A 72 -11.04 -5.62 -7.92
N HIS A 73 -9.92 -6.36 -7.82
CA HIS A 73 -9.41 -7.14 -8.95
C HIS A 73 -10.05 -8.53 -8.93
N THR A 74 -10.51 -8.94 -10.10
CA THR A 74 -10.95 -10.32 -10.35
C THR A 74 -9.77 -11.23 -10.73
N LYS A 75 -9.97 -12.54 -10.63
CA LYS A 75 -9.00 -13.53 -11.10
C LYS A 75 -8.72 -13.42 -12.60
N SER A 76 -9.73 -13.03 -13.39
CA SER A 76 -9.62 -12.78 -14.83
C SER A 76 -8.95 -11.44 -15.18
N GLY A 77 -8.51 -10.66 -14.18
CA GLY A 77 -7.79 -9.39 -14.40
C GLY A 77 -8.69 -8.17 -14.62
N LYS A 78 -10.01 -8.35 -14.65
CA LYS A 78 -11.00 -7.26 -14.70
C LYS A 78 -11.11 -6.53 -13.37
N LEU A 79 -11.51 -5.26 -13.41
CA LEU A 79 -11.81 -4.44 -12.24
C LEU A 79 -13.31 -4.37 -12.03
N VAL A 80 -13.78 -4.76 -10.85
CA VAL A 80 -15.20 -4.79 -10.49
C VAL A 80 -15.44 -4.00 -9.22
N ARG A 81 -16.69 -3.57 -8.99
CA ARG A 81 -17.07 -2.94 -7.72
C ARG A 81 -17.43 -4.02 -6.70
N GLU A 82 -16.95 -3.86 -5.48
CA GLU A 82 -17.19 -4.81 -4.40
C GLU A 82 -17.42 -4.07 -3.08
N ARG A 83 -18.28 -4.62 -2.20
CA ARG A 83 -18.49 -4.07 -0.86
C ARG A 83 -17.16 -4.04 -0.11
N ARG A 84 -16.87 -2.92 0.56
CA ARG A 84 -15.61 -2.68 1.30
C ARG A 84 -15.26 -3.81 2.26
N SER A 85 -16.22 -4.29 3.04
CA SER A 85 -16.02 -5.38 4.01
C SER A 85 -15.58 -6.66 3.32
N THR A 86 -16.30 -7.08 2.28
CA THR A 86 -15.99 -8.31 1.52
C THR A 86 -14.62 -8.25 0.84
N ASN A 87 -14.28 -7.11 0.23
CA ASN A 87 -12.99 -6.96 -0.43
C ASN A 87 -11.83 -7.04 0.56
N ARG A 88 -11.91 -6.30 1.67
CA ARG A 88 -10.84 -6.23 2.69
C ARG A 88 -10.72 -7.50 3.53
N ALA A 89 -11.81 -8.25 3.69
CA ALA A 89 -11.80 -9.54 4.39
C ALA A 89 -11.10 -10.66 3.59
N ARG A 90 -10.89 -10.48 2.28
CA ARG A 90 -10.22 -11.47 1.42
C ARG A 90 -8.72 -11.49 1.68
N ASN A 91 -8.35 -12.13 2.78
CA ASN A 91 -6.98 -12.32 3.23
C ASN A 91 -6.41 -13.57 2.55
N GLY A 92 -5.47 -13.39 1.62
CA GLY A 92 -4.87 -14.48 0.85
C GLY A 92 -3.85 -15.26 1.68
N LYS A 93 -4.36 -16.12 2.56
CA LYS A 93 -3.59 -17.07 3.38
C LYS A 93 -3.91 -18.50 2.95
N ASN A 94 -2.99 -19.43 3.17
CA ASN A 94 -3.17 -20.87 2.93
C ASN A 94 -3.65 -21.18 1.50
N GLY A 95 -2.96 -20.63 0.48
CA GLY A 95 -3.31 -20.83 -0.93
C GLY A 95 -4.55 -20.07 -1.42
N LYS A 96 -5.27 -19.35 -0.56
CA LYS A 96 -6.46 -18.59 -0.95
C LYS A 96 -6.06 -17.32 -1.71
N SER A 97 -6.79 -17.04 -2.80
CA SER A 97 -6.57 -15.83 -3.60
C SER A 97 -7.16 -14.59 -2.92
N THR A 98 -6.45 -13.46 -2.98
CA THR A 98 -6.95 -12.12 -2.63
C THR A 98 -7.84 -11.50 -3.72
N LYS A 99 -8.00 -12.17 -4.85
CA LYS A 99 -8.80 -11.69 -5.99
C LYS A 99 -10.21 -12.25 -5.93
N LYS A 100 -11.20 -11.44 -6.31
CA LYS A 100 -12.57 -11.90 -6.49
C LYS A 100 -12.59 -12.98 -7.59
N LYS A 101 -13.41 -14.03 -7.44
CA LYS A 101 -13.75 -14.87 -8.59
C LYS A 101 -14.38 -13.97 -9.65
N GLY A 102 -13.85 -14.05 -10.87
CA GLY A 102 -14.20 -13.18 -11.98
C GLY A 102 -15.30 -13.77 -12.81
#